data_AF-A0A2B7XW41-F1
#
_entry.id   AF-A0A2B7XW41-F1
#
_cell.length_a   1.000
_cell.length_b   1.000
_cell.length_c   1.000
_cell.angle_alpha   90.00
_cell.angle_beta   90.00
_cell.angle_gamma   90.00
#
_symmetry.space_group_name_H-M   'P 1'
#
loop_
_entity.id
_entity.type
_entity.pdbx_description
1 polymer ?
#
loop_
_entity_poly.entity_id
_entity_poly.type
_entity_poly.pdbx_seq_one_letter_code
_entity_poly.pdbx_strand_id
1 'polypeptide(L)'
;MALPPHDLGTTGSYTPEIRHSAAEFSRESEFHSHILTAITSSEHHRELIYINAIPLWGGNVVRFLNEAVETRPVRKHYNPSTHVFWVRVMPVELHDCH
;
A
#
# COMPACT_ATOMS: atom_id res chain seq x y z
N MET A 1 -24.98 24.47 -33.02
CA MET A 1 -25.46 24.19 -31.65
C MET A 1 -24.51 23.19 -31.04
N ALA A 2 -23.68 23.63 -30.09
CA ALA A 2 -22.75 22.77 -29.37
C ALA A 2 -23.51 22.09 -28.22
N LEU A 3 -23.37 20.78 -28.10
CA LEU A 3 -23.81 20.02 -26.93
C LEU A 3 -22.86 20.33 -25.77
N PRO A 4 -23.36 20.50 -24.53
CA PRO A 4 -22.48 20.64 -23.38
C PRO A 4 -21.78 19.30 -23.09
N PRO A 5 -20.49 19.31 -22.72
CA PRO A 5 -19.87 18.12 -22.15
C PRO A 5 -20.56 17.87 -20.80
N HIS A 6 -21.20 16.72 -20.69
CA HIS A 6 -21.61 16.19 -19.40
C HIS A 6 -20.33 15.90 -18.60
N ASP A 7 -20.02 16.79 -17.66
CA ASP A 7 -19.10 16.50 -16.56
C ASP A 7 -19.70 15.34 -15.76
N LEU A 8 -19.31 14.13 -16.13
CA LEU A 8 -19.38 12.96 -15.26
C LEU A 8 -18.35 13.19 -14.17
N GLY A 9 -18.77 13.91 -13.14
CA GLY A 9 -18.19 13.87 -11.80
C GLY A 9 -18.21 12.41 -11.33
N THR A 10 -17.22 11.65 -11.76
CA THR A 10 -16.92 10.35 -11.21
C THR A 10 -16.27 10.64 -9.88
N THR A 11 -17.04 10.49 -8.81
CA THR A 11 -16.52 10.37 -7.44
C THR A 11 -15.70 9.07 -7.37
N GLY A 12 -14.61 9.01 -8.13
CA GLY A 12 -13.58 8.02 -7.95
C GLY A 12 -12.92 8.35 -6.63
N SER A 13 -13.13 7.50 -5.64
CA SER A 13 -12.30 7.45 -4.45
C SER A 13 -10.84 7.36 -4.90
N TYR A 14 -10.18 8.51 -5.05
CA TYR A 14 -8.76 8.57 -5.38
C TYR A 14 -8.03 8.09 -4.13
N THR A 15 -7.61 6.83 -4.18
CA THR A 15 -6.76 6.27 -3.15
C THR A 15 -5.36 6.82 -3.39
N PRO A 16 -4.75 7.54 -2.43
CA PRO A 16 -3.40 8.03 -2.61
C PRO A 16 -2.45 6.85 -2.78
N GLU A 17 -1.77 6.79 -3.92
CA GLU A 17 -0.73 5.81 -4.22
C GLU A 17 0.65 6.42 -3.99
N ILE A 18 1.47 5.73 -3.21
CA ILE A 18 2.87 6.08 -2.98
C ILE A 18 3.73 4.95 -3.56
N ARG A 19 4.61 5.30 -4.50
CA ARG A 19 5.44 4.33 -5.21
C ARG A 19 6.90 4.49 -4.83
N HIS A 20 7.57 3.38 -4.53
CA HIS A 20 8.99 3.29 -4.23
C HIS A 20 9.64 2.19 -5.06
N SER A 21 10.93 2.31 -5.35
CA SER A 21 11.73 1.20 -5.86
C SER A 21 12.37 0.45 -4.70
N ALA A 22 12.26 -0.87 -4.66
CA ALA A 22 12.98 -1.67 -3.65
C ALA A 22 14.51 -1.58 -3.82
N ALA A 23 14.99 -1.15 -4.98
CA ALA A 23 16.40 -0.88 -5.24
C ALA A 23 16.95 0.35 -4.47
N GLU A 24 16.08 1.16 -3.85
CA GLU A 24 16.48 2.25 -2.97
C GLU A 24 17.03 1.74 -1.63
N PHE A 25 16.78 0.48 -1.28
CA PHE A 25 17.18 -0.11 -0.02
C PHE A 25 18.39 -1.03 -0.22
N SER A 26 19.38 -0.89 0.64
CA SER A 26 20.59 -1.73 0.58
C SER A 26 20.40 -3.04 1.33
N ARG A 27 19.46 -3.09 2.27
CA ARG A 27 19.21 -4.23 3.17
C ARG A 27 17.72 -4.52 3.32
N GLU A 28 17.39 -5.80 3.49
CA GLU A 28 16.02 -6.26 3.76
C GLU A 28 15.41 -5.59 5.00
N SER A 29 16.21 -5.40 6.06
CA SER A 29 15.76 -4.75 7.29
C SER A 29 15.37 -3.28 7.10
N GLU A 30 16.05 -2.57 6.19
CA GLU A 30 15.72 -1.18 5.85
C GLU A 30 14.38 -1.14 5.10
N PHE A 31 14.22 -2.04 4.13
CA PHE A 31 12.96 -2.21 3.40
C PHE A 31 11.79 -2.52 4.35
N HIS A 32 11.95 -3.49 5.25
CA HIS A 32 10.94 -3.84 6.26
C HIS A 32 10.59 -2.67 7.17
N SER A 33 11.62 -1.99 7.70
CA SER A 33 11.44 -0.85 8.62
C SER A 33 10.74 0.31 7.94
N HIS A 34 11.08 0.60 6.68
CA HIS A 34 10.43 1.64 5.89
C HIS A 34 8.94 1.34 5.69
N ILE A 35 8.61 0.11 5.27
CA ILE A 35 7.22 -0.29 5.07
C ILE A 35 6.43 -0.23 6.38
N LEU A 36 6.99 -0.77 7.46
CA LEU A 36 6.35 -0.74 8.77
C LEU A 36 6.08 0.70 9.21
N THR A 37 7.08 1.59 9.09
CA THR A 37 6.94 3.00 9.45
C THR A 37 5.89 3.70 8.58
N ALA A 38 5.88 3.44 7.28
CA ALA A 38 4.88 3.99 6.37
C ALA A 38 3.48 3.51 6.75
N ILE A 39 3.31 2.25 7.12
CA ILE A 39 2.04 1.72 7.61
C ILE A 39 1.67 2.42 8.91
N THR A 40 2.50 2.35 9.96
CA THR A 40 2.19 2.85 11.31
C THR A 40 1.92 4.35 11.36
N SER A 41 2.64 5.15 10.57
CA SER A 41 2.41 6.60 10.43
C SER A 41 1.18 6.96 9.59
N SER A 42 0.56 5.99 8.91
CA SER A 42 -0.65 6.25 8.11
C SER A 42 -1.89 6.24 8.99
N GLU A 43 -2.56 7.39 9.05
CA GLU A 43 -3.88 7.56 9.70
C GLU A 43 -5.05 7.37 8.71
N HIS A 44 -4.78 7.51 7.42
CA HIS A 44 -5.78 7.45 6.36
C HIS A 44 -5.56 6.30 5.39
N HIS A 45 -6.61 5.99 4.63
CA HIS A 45 -6.56 5.08 3.49
C HIS A 45 -5.43 5.47 2.52
N ARG A 46 -4.54 4.53 2.20
CA ARG A 46 -3.53 4.70 1.15
C ARG A 46 -2.98 3.37 0.65
N GLU A 47 -2.38 3.42 -0.54
CA GLU A 47 -1.69 2.28 -1.16
C GLU A 47 -0.19 2.57 -1.29
N LEU A 48 0.63 1.63 -0.82
CA LEU A 48 2.09 1.65 -0.93
C LEU A 48 2.49 0.59 -1.95
N ILE A 49 3.23 0.98 -2.98
CA ILE A 49 3.64 0.12 -4.08
C ILE A 49 5.16 0.12 -4.16
N TYR A 50 5.77 -1.05 -4.00
CA TYR A 50 7.20 -1.26 -4.11
C TYR A 50 7.50 -2.08 -5.36
N ILE A 51 8.10 -1.44 -6.36
CA ILE A 51 8.52 -2.09 -7.61
C ILE A 51 9.93 -2.69 -7.46
N ASN A 52 10.27 -3.64 -8.33
CA ASN A 52 11.59 -4.30 -8.35
C ASN A 52 11.95 -4.95 -7.01
N ALA A 53 10.96 -5.41 -6.25
CA ALA A 53 11.18 -6.11 -5.00
C ALA A 53 12.00 -7.38 -5.24
N ILE A 54 13.09 -7.51 -4.47
CA ILE A 54 13.91 -8.72 -4.50
C ILE A 54 13.02 -9.89 -4.06
N PRO A 55 12.95 -11.01 -4.81
CA PRO A 55 12.02 -12.10 -4.53
C PRO A 55 12.06 -12.64 -3.10
N LEU A 56 13.26 -12.75 -2.54
CA LEU A 56 13.45 -13.19 -1.16
C LEU A 56 12.79 -12.22 -0.16
N TRP A 57 12.96 -10.91 -0.38
CA TRP A 57 12.39 -9.88 0.48
C TRP A 57 10.87 -9.83 0.34
N GLY A 58 10.34 -10.01 -0.88
CA GLY A 58 8.90 -9.99 -1.14
C GLY A 58 8.11 -11.03 -0.34
N GLY A 59 8.64 -12.25 -0.22
CA GLY A 59 8.02 -13.29 0.62
C GLY A 59 8.18 -13.01 2.12
N ASN A 60 9.37 -12.61 2.54
CA ASN A 60 9.68 -12.36 3.94
C ASN A 60 8.92 -11.17 4.51
N VAL A 61 8.74 -10.09 3.74
CA VAL A 61 8.05 -8.89 4.20
C VAL A 61 6.56 -9.16 4.45
N VAL A 62 5.93 -10.03 3.66
CA VAL A 62 4.53 -10.44 3.90
C VAL A 62 4.41 -11.15 5.25
N ARG A 63 5.34 -12.07 5.55
CA ARG A 63 5.36 -12.78 6.84
C ARG A 63 5.65 -11.82 8.00
N PHE A 64 6.68 -10.99 7.87
CA PHE A 64 7.03 -9.98 8.86
C PHE A 64 5.84 -9.07 9.21
N LEU A 65 5.11 -8.58 8.20
CA LEU A 65 3.93 -7.73 8.41
C LEU A 65 2.69 -8.49 8.87
N ASN A 66 2.63 -9.83 8.78
CA ASN A 66 1.54 -10.58 9.43
C ASN A 66 1.70 -10.51 10.95
N GLU A 67 2.94 -10.53 11.44
CA GLU A 67 3.25 -10.48 12.86
C GLU A 67 3.29 -9.03 13.38
N ALA A 68 3.91 -8.10 12.64
CA ALA A 68 4.19 -6.75 13.12
C ALA A 68 2.98 -5.78 13.13
N VAL A 69 1.96 -6.03 12.30
CA VAL A 69 0.77 -5.15 12.17
C VAL A 69 -0.54 -5.91 12.27
N GLU A 70 -0.56 -7.02 13.04
CA GLU A 70 -1.74 -7.88 13.24
C GLU A 70 -2.99 -7.08 13.65
N THR A 71 -2.81 -6.02 14.44
CA THR A 71 -3.89 -5.20 15.00
C THR A 71 -4.40 -4.09 14.06
N ARG A 72 -3.77 -3.88 12.89
CA ARG A 72 -4.18 -2.84 11.93
C ARG A 72 -4.80 -3.45 10.68
N PRO A 73 -5.88 -2.85 10.14
CA PRO A 73 -6.52 -3.35 8.93
C PRO A 73 -5.65 -3.03 7.70
N VAL A 74 -4.74 -3.95 7.37
CA VAL A 74 -3.78 -3.79 6.27
C VAL A 74 -3.86 -5.00 5.33
N ARG A 75 -4.08 -4.75 4.05
CA ARG A 75 -3.94 -5.77 3.01
C ARG A 75 -2.54 -5.69 2.42
N LYS A 76 -1.92 -6.85 2.17
CA LYS A 76 -0.56 -6.93 1.66
C LYS A 76 -0.44 -8.08 0.68
N HIS A 77 0.28 -7.86 -0.41
CA HIS A 77 0.43 -8.83 -1.47
C HIS A 77 1.79 -8.67 -2.13
N TYR A 78 2.47 -9.79 -2.37
CA TYR A 78 3.66 -9.83 -3.21
C TYR A 78 3.34 -10.63 -4.48
N ASN A 79 3.58 -10.02 -5.64
CA ASN A 79 3.48 -10.68 -6.93
C ASN A 79 4.89 -11.07 -7.40
N PRO A 80 5.25 -12.37 -7.39
CA PRO A 80 6.59 -12.82 -7.78
C PRO A 80 6.85 -12.69 -9.29
N SER A 81 5.82 -12.68 -10.14
CA SER A 81 5.99 -12.56 -11.59
C SER A 81 6.32 -11.14 -12.01
N THR A 82 5.80 -10.13 -11.31
CA THR A 82 6.06 -8.71 -11.60
C THR A 82 7.05 -8.07 -10.65
N HIS A 83 7.50 -8.80 -9.62
CA HIS A 83 8.38 -8.29 -8.57
C HIS A 83 7.81 -7.03 -7.90
N VAL A 84 6.48 -7.01 -7.71
CA VAL A 84 5.77 -5.90 -7.06
C VAL A 84 5.26 -6.34 -5.70
N PHE A 85 5.64 -5.60 -4.67
CA PHE A 85 5.05 -5.70 -3.35
C PHE A 85 4.09 -4.53 -3.13
N TRP A 86 2.85 -4.84 -2.76
CA TRP A 86 1.76 -3.89 -2.60
C TRP A 86 1.19 -4.00 -1.18
N VAL A 87 0.89 -2.85 -0.60
CA VAL A 87 0.23 -2.74 0.71
C VAL A 87 -0.88 -1.71 0.62
N ARG A 88 -2.07 -2.07 1.08
CA ARG A 88 -3.18 -1.14 1.29
C ARG A 88 -3.47 -1.00 2.76
N VAL A 89 -3.24 0.20 3.28
CA VAL A 89 -3.59 0.59 4.64
C VAL A 89 -5.05 1.04 4.61
N MET A 90 -5.92 0.39 5.38
CA MET A 90 -7.30 0.83 5.54
C MET A 90 -7.40 1.76 6.76
N PRO A 91 -8.35 2.72 6.76
CA PRO A 91 -8.63 3.51 7.94
C PRO A 91 -9.16 2.59 9.05
N VAL A 92 -8.79 2.89 10.30
CA VAL A 92 -9.25 2.14 11.48
C VAL A 92 -10.72 2.45 11.77
N GLU A 93 -11.21 3.59 11.32
CA GLU A 93 -12.59 4.05 11.48
C GLU A 93 -13.47 3.51 10.34
N LEU A 94 -14.04 2.33 10.55
CA LEU A 94 -15.41 2.10 10.08
C LEU A 94 -16.29 2.88 11.05
N HIS A 95 -16.63 4.12 10.69
CA HIS A 95 -17.59 4.88 11.49
C HIS A 95 -18.84 4.02 11.71
N ASP A 96 -19.23 3.87 12.98
CA ASP A 96 -20.52 3.35 13.40
C ASP A 96 -21.62 3.96 12.53
N CYS A 97 -22.12 3.20 11.57
CA CYS A 97 -23.35 3.53 10.87
C CYS A 97 -24.49 3.33 11.87
N HIS A 98 -24.89 4.42 12.53
CA HIS A 98 -26.09 4.53 13.35
C HIS A 98 -27.36 4.65 12.49
#